data_AF-M1J433-F1
#
_entry.id   AF-M1J433-F1
#
_cell.length_a   1.000
_cell.length_b   1.000
_cell.length_c   1.000
_cell.angle_alpha   90.00
_cell.angle_beta   90.00
_cell.angle_gamma   90.00
#
_symmetry.space_group_name_H-M   'P 1'
#
loop_
_entity.id
_entity.type
_entity.pdbx_description
1 polymer ?
#
loop_
_entity_poly.entity_id
_entity_poly.type
_entity_poly.pdbx_seq_one_letter_code
_entity_poly.pdbx_strand_id
1 'polypeptide(L)'
;MSVSRRISGDLGSLLDKTIIVKLNNNKVYSGVLSSFEVSPFMVSLLNAKDNDNNMYYKVIINGNMITEILVKSAPLFDPREFADVITKELNLRTTDIKVYEEAGVVTILDRVKVTENGVEGSGPLAQKVYDIFNSYIDKKKKGS
;
A
#
# COMPACT_ATOMS: atom_id res chain seq x y z
N MET A 1 16.67 12.89 4.52
CA MET A 1 16.21 11.89 3.53
C MET A 1 15.95 12.63 2.22
N SER A 2 16.41 12.14 1.06
CA SER A 2 16.18 12.81 -0.22
C SER A 2 14.73 12.59 -0.69
N VAL A 3 14.09 13.64 -1.21
CA VAL A 3 12.69 13.64 -1.68
C VAL A 3 12.41 12.55 -2.73
N SER A 4 13.41 12.16 -3.52
CA SER A 4 13.31 11.07 -4.51
C SER A 4 12.96 9.71 -3.90
N ARG A 5 13.46 9.40 -2.71
CA ARG A 5 13.23 8.11 -2.04
C ARG A 5 11.77 7.95 -1.62
N ARG A 6 11.10 9.07 -1.31
CA ARG A 6 9.70 9.09 -0.86
C ARG A 6 8.74 8.68 -1.98
N ILE A 7 8.94 9.18 -3.19
CA ILE A 7 8.09 8.84 -4.35
C ILE A 7 8.24 7.36 -4.75
N SER A 8 9.46 6.82 -4.71
CA SER A 8 9.68 5.38 -4.95
C SER A 8 8.98 4.50 -3.92
N GLY A 9 9.01 4.89 -2.63
CA GLY A 9 8.29 4.20 -1.56
C GLY A 9 6.77 4.30 -1.74
N ASP A 10 6.26 5.48 -2.08
CA ASP A 10 4.85 5.70 -2.35
C ASP A 10 4.37 4.80 -3.51
N LEU A 11 5.08 4.79 -4.66
CA LEU A 11 4.75 3.89 -5.78
C LEU A 11 4.88 2.40 -5.42
N GLY A 12 5.87 2.04 -4.61
CA GLY A 12 6.03 0.70 -4.07
C GLY A 12 4.81 0.24 -3.27
N SER A 13 4.26 1.12 -2.43
CA SER A 13 3.05 0.86 -1.64
C SER A 13 1.77 0.69 -2.47
N LEU A 14 1.81 1.08 -3.75
CA LEU A 14 0.71 0.98 -4.71
C LEU A 14 0.78 -0.26 -5.60
N LEU A 15 1.86 -1.05 -5.51
CA LEU A 15 1.94 -2.32 -6.25
C LEU A 15 0.75 -3.21 -5.91
N ASP A 16 0.22 -3.87 -6.93
CA ASP A 16 -0.97 -4.73 -6.87
C ASP A 16 -2.28 -4.01 -6.48
N LYS A 17 -2.28 -2.68 -6.42
CA LYS A 17 -3.48 -1.85 -6.18
C LYS A 17 -4.04 -1.29 -7.47
N THR A 18 -5.35 -1.11 -7.52
CA THR A 18 -6.02 -0.42 -8.63
C THR A 18 -5.73 1.07 -8.55
N ILE A 19 -5.08 1.59 -9.59
CA ILE A 19 -4.75 3.01 -9.74
C ILE A 19 -5.41 3.57 -11.01
N ILE A 20 -5.50 4.90 -11.05
CA ILE A 20 -5.93 5.65 -12.22
C ILE A 20 -4.75 6.50 -12.69
N VAL A 21 -4.36 6.35 -13.96
CA VAL A 21 -3.31 7.13 -14.58
C VAL A 21 -3.94 8.06 -15.61
N LYS A 22 -3.75 9.38 -15.42
CA LYS A 22 -4.17 10.38 -16.40
C LYS A 22 -2.98 10.81 -17.24
N LEU A 23 -3.19 10.92 -18.54
CA LEU A 23 -2.17 11.36 -19.49
C LEU A 23 -2.45 12.79 -19.99
N ASN A 24 -1.41 13.45 -20.47
CA ASN A 24 -1.47 14.82 -21.01
C ASN A 24 -2.30 14.94 -22.32
N ASN A 25 -2.64 13.82 -22.95
CA ASN A 25 -3.48 13.74 -24.15
C ASN A 25 -4.95 13.39 -23.83
N ASN A 26 -5.38 13.62 -22.58
CA ASN A 26 -6.72 13.32 -22.04
C ASN A 26 -7.08 11.82 -21.97
N LYS A 27 -6.18 10.90 -22.30
CA LYS A 27 -6.41 9.48 -22.03
C LYS A 27 -6.34 9.20 -20.53
N VAL A 28 -7.23 8.33 -20.06
CA VAL A 28 -7.24 7.86 -18.68
C VAL A 28 -7.24 6.35 -18.68
N TYR A 29 -6.34 5.75 -17.92
CA TYR A 29 -6.30 4.31 -17.70
C TYR A 29 -6.62 3.99 -16.23
N SER A 30 -7.46 2.99 -16.00
CA SER A 30 -7.73 2.43 -14.67
C SER A 30 -7.35 0.95 -14.68
N GLY A 31 -6.43 0.53 -13.81
CA GLY A 31 -5.95 -0.85 -13.78
C GLY A 31 -5.07 -1.12 -12.56
N VAL A 32 -4.59 -2.35 -12.41
CA VAL A 32 -3.73 -2.76 -11.30
C VAL A 32 -2.28 -2.36 -11.60
N LEU A 33 -1.63 -1.60 -10.72
CA LEU A 33 -0.21 -1.27 -10.87
C LEU A 33 0.65 -2.54 -10.71
N SER A 34 1.25 -3.01 -11.79
CA SER A 34 2.05 -4.25 -11.77
C SER A 34 3.54 -4.01 -11.59
N SER A 35 4.05 -2.88 -12.08
CA SER A 35 5.45 -2.50 -11.93
C SER A 35 5.65 -1.02 -12.25
N PHE A 36 6.74 -0.46 -11.73
CA PHE A 36 7.22 0.87 -12.08
C PHE A 36 8.75 0.88 -12.14
N GLU A 37 9.30 1.82 -12.90
CA GLU A 37 10.72 2.19 -12.88
C GLU A 37 10.77 3.69 -12.64
N VAL A 38 11.71 4.18 -11.84
CA VAL A 38 11.83 5.63 -11.54
C VAL A 38 12.85 6.32 -12.46
N SER A 39 13.74 5.55 -13.07
CA SER A 39 14.74 6.07 -14.01
C SER A 39 15.11 5.03 -15.07
N PRO A 40 14.48 5.05 -16.27
CA PRO A 40 13.52 6.05 -16.74
C PRO A 40 12.13 5.86 -16.12
N PHE A 41 11.40 6.96 -15.89
CA PHE A 41 10.07 6.85 -15.28
C PHE A 41 9.11 6.08 -16.21
N MET A 42 8.67 4.90 -15.77
CA MET A 42 7.73 4.03 -16.50
C MET A 42 6.74 3.40 -15.54
N VAL A 43 5.50 3.19 -16.00
CA VAL A 43 4.43 2.56 -15.22
C VAL A 43 3.78 1.47 -16.05
N SER A 44 3.55 0.30 -15.46
CA SER A 44 2.84 -0.81 -16.08
C SER A 44 1.55 -1.12 -15.32
N LEU A 45 0.44 -1.21 -16.05
CA LEU A 45 -0.87 -1.59 -15.54
C LEU A 45 -1.29 -2.95 -16.09
N LEU A 46 -1.91 -3.79 -15.26
CA LEU A 46 -2.62 -5.01 -15.65
C LEU A 46 -4.14 -4.78 -15.67
N ASN A 47 -4.82 -5.48 -16.59
CA ASN A 47 -6.27 -5.45 -16.75
C ASN A 47 -6.82 -4.01 -16.82
N ALA A 48 -6.14 -3.16 -17.60
CA ALA A 48 -6.42 -1.75 -17.66
C ALA A 48 -7.62 -1.45 -18.56
N LYS A 49 -8.49 -0.55 -18.09
CA LYS A 49 -9.62 0.00 -18.82
C LYS A 49 -9.32 1.46 -19.18
N ASP A 50 -9.55 1.87 -20.42
CA ASP A 50 -9.44 3.28 -20.81
C ASP A 50 -10.76 4.07 -20.66
N ASN A 51 -10.72 5.37 -20.93
CA ASN A 51 -11.90 6.25 -20.90
C ASN A 51 -12.94 5.95 -21.99
N ASP A 52 -12.60 5.15 -23.01
CA ASP A 52 -13.52 4.71 -24.08
C ASP A 52 -14.09 3.31 -23.79
N ASN A 53 -13.81 2.75 -22.61
CA ASN A 53 -14.17 1.41 -22.15
C ASN A 53 -13.45 0.25 -22.85
N ASN A 54 -12.36 0.50 -23.57
CA ASN A 54 -11.51 -0.57 -24.10
C ASN A 54 -10.76 -1.27 -22.95
N MET A 55 -10.66 -2.59 -23.04
CA MET A 55 -9.93 -3.42 -22.07
C MET A 55 -8.60 -3.87 -22.66
N TYR A 56 -7.53 -3.68 -21.89
CA TYR A 56 -6.17 -4.07 -22.23
C TYR A 56 -5.63 -4.98 -21.13
N TYR A 57 -5.13 -6.15 -21.49
CA TYR A 57 -4.47 -7.04 -20.51
C TYR A 57 -3.26 -6.37 -19.86
N LYS A 58 -2.48 -5.61 -20.64
CA LYS A 58 -1.30 -4.88 -20.17
C LYS A 58 -1.14 -3.55 -20.88
N VAL A 59 -0.85 -2.49 -20.12
CA VAL A 59 -0.53 -1.15 -20.66
C VAL A 59 0.79 -0.70 -20.03
N ILE A 60 1.77 -0.33 -20.85
CA ILE A 60 3.06 0.22 -20.40
C ILE A 60 3.11 1.67 -20.84
N ILE A 61 3.28 2.58 -19.87
CA ILE A 61 3.14 4.01 -20.05
C ILE A 61 4.50 4.67 -19.79
N ASN A 62 4.95 5.48 -20.75
CA ASN A 62 6.09 6.36 -20.53
C ASN A 62 5.70 7.47 -19.55
N GLY A 63 6.48 7.61 -18.48
CA GLY A 63 6.25 8.56 -17.41
C GLY A 63 6.13 10.02 -17.87
N ASN A 64 6.77 10.39 -18.98
CA ASN A 64 6.69 11.75 -19.55
C ASN A 64 5.29 12.11 -20.07
N MET A 65 4.40 11.14 -20.26
CA MET A 65 3.01 11.37 -20.66
C MET A 65 2.07 11.52 -19.47
N ILE A 66 2.50 11.15 -18.26
CA ILE A 66 1.65 11.08 -17.06
C ILE A 66 1.50 12.47 -16.45
N THR A 67 0.26 12.89 -16.25
CA THR A 67 -0.07 14.10 -15.48
C THR A 67 -0.38 13.78 -14.03
N GLU A 68 -1.12 12.70 -13.78
CA GLU A 68 -1.57 12.31 -12.44
C GLU A 68 -1.59 10.79 -12.29
N ILE A 69 -1.24 10.31 -11.10
CA ILE A 69 -1.52 8.95 -10.62
C ILE A 69 -2.42 9.09 -9.40
N LEU A 70 -3.62 8.52 -9.47
CA LEU A 70 -4.65 8.61 -8.44
C LEU A 70 -4.98 7.23 -7.89
N VAL A 71 -5.28 7.17 -6.60
CA VAL A 71 -5.70 5.97 -5.89
C VAL A 71 -7.05 6.27 -5.26
N LYS A 72 -8.08 5.48 -5.59
CA LYS A 72 -9.45 5.76 -5.13
C LYS A 72 -9.70 5.36 -3.68
N SER A 73 -9.09 4.28 -3.22
CA SER A 73 -9.27 3.76 -1.87
C SER A 73 -7.98 3.89 -1.08
N ALA A 74 -8.07 4.48 0.12
CA ALA A 74 -6.99 4.36 1.09
C ALA A 74 -6.74 2.88 1.41
N PRO A 75 -5.48 2.47 1.64
CA PRO A 75 -5.22 1.12 2.12
C PRO A 75 -5.97 0.89 3.43
N LEU A 76 -6.53 -0.31 3.61
CA LEU A 76 -7.20 -0.68 4.86
C LEU A 76 -6.19 -0.72 6.02
N PHE A 77 -4.93 -0.99 5.72
CA PHE A 77 -3.84 -1.03 6.67
C PHE A 77 -2.97 0.22 6.60
N ASP A 78 -2.91 0.96 7.70
CA ASP A 78 -1.96 2.05 7.91
C ASP A 78 -0.98 1.64 9.02
N PRO A 79 0.34 1.59 8.76
CA PRO A 79 1.32 1.16 9.75
C PRO A 79 1.37 2.01 11.02
N ARG A 80 1.18 3.33 10.93
CA ARG A 80 1.21 4.22 12.10
C ARG A 80 -0.05 4.05 12.93
N GLU A 81 -1.21 4.04 12.28
CA GLU A 81 -2.49 3.82 12.94
C GLU A 81 -2.52 2.46 13.63
N PHE A 82 -2.06 1.42 12.97
CA PHE A 82 -1.99 0.09 13.56
C PHE A 82 -1.01 0.03 14.74
N ALA A 83 0.13 0.73 14.66
CA ALA A 83 1.07 0.86 15.78
C ALA A 83 0.41 1.52 17.01
N ASP A 84 -0.41 2.55 16.81
CA ASP A 84 -1.15 3.17 17.91
C ASP A 84 -2.21 2.24 18.51
N VAL A 85 -2.92 1.48 17.67
CA VAL A 85 -3.92 0.48 18.10
C VAL A 85 -3.24 -0.59 18.94
N ILE A 86 -2.17 -1.19 18.45
CA ILE A 86 -1.51 -2.32 19.12
C ILE A 86 -0.80 -1.90 20.42
N THR A 87 -0.24 -0.68 20.45
CA THR A 87 0.34 -0.10 21.68
C THR A 87 -0.69 -0.07 22.80
N LYS A 88 -1.92 0.38 22.50
CA LYS A 88 -3.02 0.50 23.46
C LYS A 88 -3.59 -0.87 23.86
N GLU A 89 -3.90 -1.73 22.89
CA GLU A 89 -4.53 -3.03 23.14
C GLU A 89 -3.62 -3.99 23.93
N LEU A 90 -2.31 -3.93 23.71
CA LEU A 90 -1.34 -4.80 24.37
C LEU A 90 -0.58 -4.12 25.53
N ASN A 91 -0.86 -2.85 25.83
CA ASN A 91 -0.15 -2.04 26.82
C ASN A 91 1.38 -2.06 26.63
N LEU A 92 1.83 -1.98 25.37
CA LEU A 92 3.25 -2.00 25.01
C LEU A 92 3.87 -0.60 25.13
N ARG A 93 5.19 -0.54 25.23
CA ARG A 93 5.93 0.73 25.12
C ARG A 93 6.17 1.04 23.65
N THR A 94 6.31 2.32 23.31
CA THR A 94 6.65 2.74 21.92
C THR A 94 7.95 2.09 21.43
N THR A 95 8.92 1.85 22.32
CA THR A 95 10.19 1.16 21.98
C THR A 95 10.02 -0.29 21.57
N ASP A 96 8.89 -0.91 21.93
CA ASP A 96 8.57 -2.30 21.59
C ASP A 96 8.01 -2.43 20.17
N ILE A 97 7.77 -1.30 19.47
CA ILE A 97 7.14 -1.27 18.16
C ILE A 97 8.02 -0.46 17.20
N LYS A 98 8.34 -1.06 16.06
CA LYS A 98 9.06 -0.40 14.95
C LYS A 98 8.12 -0.25 13.77
N VAL A 99 8.00 0.96 13.25
CA VAL A 99 7.17 1.27 12.09
C VAL A 99 8.07 1.60 10.91
N TYR A 100 7.91 0.84 9.83
CA TYR A 100 8.56 1.06 8.54
C TYR A 100 7.48 1.47 7.54
N GLU A 101 7.11 2.75 7.55
CA GLU A 101 6.00 3.29 6.75
C GLU A 101 6.18 3.04 5.26
N GLU A 102 7.37 3.33 4.73
CA GLU A 102 7.69 3.14 3.31
C GLU A 102 7.55 1.68 2.88
N ALA A 103 7.74 0.74 3.80
CA ALA A 103 7.61 -0.69 3.54
C ALA A 103 6.22 -1.24 3.85
N GLY A 104 5.32 -0.45 4.44
CA GLY A 104 4.03 -0.93 4.93
C GLY A 104 4.14 -1.96 6.06
N VAL A 105 5.21 -1.89 6.87
CA VAL A 105 5.54 -2.92 7.88
C VAL A 105 5.50 -2.33 9.29
N VAL A 106 4.90 -3.07 10.22
CA VAL A 106 5.03 -2.86 11.67
C VAL A 106 5.70 -4.09 12.28
N THR A 107 6.68 -3.91 13.14
CA THR A 107 7.32 -5.00 13.89
C THR A 107 7.11 -4.81 15.38
N ILE A 108 6.65 -5.85 16.07
CA ILE A 108 6.38 -5.87 17.50
C ILE A 108 7.40 -6.78 18.19
N LEU A 109 8.12 -6.22 19.16
CA LEU A 109 9.17 -6.85 19.96
C LEU A 109 10.23 -7.59 19.12
N ASP A 110 10.46 -7.13 17.88
CA ASP A 110 11.34 -7.77 16.90
C ASP A 110 10.99 -9.24 16.59
N ARG A 111 9.77 -9.68 16.91
CA ARG A 111 9.33 -11.09 16.80
C ARG A 111 8.12 -11.29 15.92
N VAL A 112 7.24 -10.30 15.84
CA VAL A 112 6.00 -10.36 15.05
C VAL A 112 6.02 -9.22 14.05
N LYS A 113 5.80 -9.54 12.78
CA LYS A 113 5.75 -8.59 11.68
C LYS A 113 4.32 -8.52 11.15
N VAL A 114 3.84 -7.31 10.91
CA VAL A 114 2.48 -7.06 10.40
C VAL A 114 2.56 -6.21 9.15
N THR A 115 1.80 -6.60 8.14
CA THR A 115 1.64 -5.89 6.87
C THR A 115 0.18 -5.90 6.46
N GLU A 116 -0.17 -5.23 5.37
CA GLU A 116 -1.52 -5.32 4.81
C GLU A 116 -1.94 -6.75 4.42
N ASN A 117 -0.97 -7.63 4.17
CA ASN A 117 -1.21 -9.03 3.81
C ASN A 117 -1.43 -9.93 5.04
N GLY A 118 -1.22 -9.43 6.26
CA GLY A 118 -1.44 -10.17 7.49
C GLY A 118 -0.28 -10.12 8.48
N VAL A 119 -0.27 -11.12 9.37
CA VAL A 119 0.66 -11.22 10.50
C VAL A 119 1.59 -12.41 10.32
N GLU A 120 2.90 -12.15 10.37
CA GLU A 120 3.97 -13.13 10.35
C GLU A 120 4.61 -13.24 11.75
N GLY A 121 4.70 -14.45 12.30
CA GLY A 121 5.27 -14.70 13.62
C GLY A 121 4.71 -15.98 14.25
N SER A 122 5.19 -16.34 15.43
CA SER A 122 4.72 -17.53 16.15
C SER A 122 4.54 -17.31 17.66
N GLY A 123 3.77 -18.20 18.28
CA GLY A 123 3.50 -18.20 19.72
C GLY A 123 2.33 -17.30 20.14
N PRO A 124 2.07 -17.20 21.46
CA PRO A 124 0.88 -16.54 22.00
C PRO A 124 0.77 -15.05 21.63
N LEU A 125 1.92 -14.36 21.48
CA LEU A 125 1.94 -12.96 21.06
C LEU A 125 1.43 -12.83 19.63
N ALA A 126 1.93 -13.64 18.69
CA ALA A 126 1.52 -13.58 17.29
C ALA A 126 0.01 -13.82 17.12
N GLN A 127 -0.56 -14.75 17.90
CA GLN A 127 -2.00 -14.99 17.88
C GLN A 127 -2.80 -13.76 18.32
N LYS A 128 -2.40 -13.11 19.42
CA LYS A 128 -3.06 -11.87 19.87
C LYS A 128 -2.95 -10.75 18.84
N VAL A 129 -1.77 -10.59 18.23
CA VAL A 129 -1.55 -9.59 17.17
C VAL A 129 -2.43 -9.88 15.96
N TYR A 130 -2.58 -11.15 15.58
CA TYR A 130 -3.48 -11.58 14.51
C TYR A 130 -4.95 -11.24 14.80
N ASP A 131 -5.42 -11.49 16.02
CA ASP A 131 -6.80 -11.17 16.42
C ASP A 131 -7.06 -9.65 16.37
N ILE A 132 -6.11 -8.83 16.85
CA ILE A 132 -6.17 -7.37 16.79
C ILE A 132 -6.15 -6.87 15.34
N PHE A 133 -5.26 -7.43 14.50
CA PHE A 133 -5.18 -7.10 13.08
C PHE A 133 -6.51 -7.35 12.36
N ASN A 134 -7.13 -8.51 12.55
CA ASN A 134 -8.41 -8.81 11.92
C ASN A 134 -9.51 -7.85 12.39
N SER A 135 -9.59 -7.57 13.70
CA SER A 135 -10.55 -6.59 14.23
C SER A 135 -10.36 -5.20 13.62
N TYR A 136 -9.10 -4.77 13.48
CA TYR A 136 -8.74 -3.51 12.86
C TYR A 136 -9.18 -3.43 11.39
N ILE A 137 -8.86 -4.46 10.59
CA ILE A 137 -9.25 -4.52 9.17
C ILE A 137 -10.78 -4.58 9.01
N ASP A 138 -11.48 -5.33 9.84
CA ASP A 138 -12.94 -5.43 9.78
C ASP A 138 -13.63 -4.11 10.12
N LYS A 139 -13.10 -3.34 11.08
CA LYS A 139 -13.59 -1.98 11.38
C LYS A 139 -13.39 -1.06 10.19
N LYS A 140 -12.23 -1.11 9.52
CA LYS A 140 -11.95 -0.30 8.33
C LYS A 140 -12.87 -0.64 7.16
N LYS A 141 -13.15 -1.92 6.91
CA LYS A 141 -14.08 -2.37 5.87
C LYS A 141 -15.52 -1.88 6.09
N LYS A 142 -15.97 -1.82 7.35
CA LYS A 142 -17.33 -1.38 7.71
C LYS A 142 -17.52 0.14 7.68
N GLY A 143 -16.42 0.89 7.81
CA GLY A 143 -16.43 2.36 7.77
C GLY A 143 -16.04 2.97 6.42
N SER A 144 -15.75 2.15 5.40
CA SER A 144 -15.40 2.56 4.04
C SER A 144 -16.58 2.47 3.08
#